data_AF-A0A972Y716-F1
#
_entry.id   AF-A0A972Y716-F1
#
_cell.length_a   1.000
_cell.length_b   1.000
_cell.length_c   1.000
_cell.angle_alpha   90.00
_cell.angle_beta   90.00
_cell.angle_gamma   90.00
#
_symmetry.space_group_name_H-M   'P 1'
#
loop_
_entity.id
_entity.type
_entity.pdbx_description
1 polymer ?
#
loop_
_entity_poly.entity_id
_entity_poly.type
_entity_poly.pdbx_seq_one_letter_code
_entity_poly.pdbx_strand_id
1 'polypeptide(L)'
;MTAQRVFLVAAEPSGDLLARETAEALQALSPEIHLSGIGGGELAKIGIVSPIDIAPLSILGLFEGLKAYGTVVKLADAAADAIIADKPDAVVLVDSWGFMLRVAQRVRVRNPEIKLIKLVGPQVWATRAGRAKTLAQAVDHLICIHHMEVPYYEPFGLPVTVMGNPALSRTEKGDRAVIRTRLGLTDDDQLLLVLPGSRPSEIKRVAPDLVEAAWLMKSENPALTVMLAPAPAVRA
;
A
#
# COMPACT_ATOMS: atom_id res chain seq x y z
N MET A 1 -5.99 14.81 29.27
CA MET A 1 -6.29 13.70 28.34
C MET A 1 -5.02 12.90 28.21
N THR A 2 -5.06 11.57 28.38
CA THR A 2 -3.89 10.71 28.16
C THR A 2 -3.43 10.87 26.71
N ALA A 3 -2.11 10.89 26.48
CA ALA A 3 -1.56 10.94 25.13
C ALA A 3 -2.07 9.74 24.33
N GLN A 4 -2.66 10.01 23.15
CA GLN A 4 -3.19 8.96 22.29
C GLN A 4 -2.05 8.13 21.72
N ARG A 5 -2.21 6.80 21.73
CA ARG A 5 -1.26 5.84 21.17
C ARG A 5 -1.85 5.22 19.91
N VAL A 6 -1.19 5.42 18.77
CA VAL A 6 -1.62 4.88 17.47
C VAL A 6 -0.54 3.97 16.90
N PHE A 7 -0.94 2.75 16.55
CA PHE A 7 -0.06 1.75 15.95
C PHE A 7 -0.35 1.61 14.46
N LEU A 8 0.61 1.89 13.59
CA LEU A 8 0.46 1.73 12.14
C LEU A 8 0.97 0.37 11.66
N VAL A 9 0.27 -0.26 10.72
CA VAL A 9 0.70 -1.53 10.12
C VAL A 9 0.66 -1.41 8.60
N ALA A 10 1.82 -1.54 7.97
CA ALA A 10 2.03 -1.62 6.53
C ALA A 10 2.86 -2.86 6.18
N ALA A 11 2.54 -3.51 5.07
CA ALA A 11 3.20 -4.75 4.64
C ALA A 11 3.80 -4.67 3.22
N GLU A 12 3.65 -3.52 2.55
CA GLU A 12 4.07 -3.29 1.17
C GLU A 12 4.64 -1.87 1.03
N PRO A 13 5.57 -1.61 0.08
CA PRO A 13 6.19 -0.29 -0.08
C PRO A 13 5.20 0.88 -0.27
N SER A 14 4.13 0.68 -1.05
CA SER A 14 3.09 1.71 -1.25
C SER A 14 2.30 1.99 0.01
N GLY A 15 1.97 0.94 0.77
CA GLY A 15 1.30 1.05 2.06
C GLY A 15 2.20 1.68 3.12
N ASP A 16 3.50 1.40 3.08
CA ASP A 16 4.50 1.96 4.00
C ASP A 16 4.66 3.47 3.79
N LEU A 17 4.71 3.91 2.53
CA LEU A 17 4.68 5.34 2.20
C LEU A 17 3.40 6.02 2.73
N LEU A 18 2.23 5.40 2.52
CA LEU A 18 0.97 5.94 3.02
C LEU A 18 0.90 5.95 4.55
N ALA A 19 1.48 4.95 5.21
CA ALA A 19 1.60 4.90 6.67
C ALA A 19 2.46 6.05 7.19
N ARG A 20 3.61 6.32 6.57
CA ARG A 20 4.47 7.48 6.91
C ARG A 20 3.72 8.81 6.76
N GLU A 21 3.05 9.02 5.63
CA GLU A 21 2.26 10.24 5.40
C GLU A 21 1.13 10.39 6.44
N THR A 22 0.50 9.28 6.82
CA THR A 22 -0.52 9.26 7.88
C THR A 22 0.08 9.62 9.24
N ALA A 23 1.24 9.05 9.58
CA ALA A 23 1.95 9.33 10.82
C ALA A 23 2.36 10.82 10.93
N GLU A 24 2.91 11.38 9.84
CA GLU A 24 3.26 12.81 9.78
C GLU A 24 2.04 13.72 9.94
N ALA A 25 0.93 13.40 9.27
CA ALA A 25 -0.31 14.15 9.39
C ALA A 25 -0.88 14.09 10.82
N LEU A 26 -0.85 12.93 11.46
CA LEU A 26 -1.27 12.77 12.86
C LEU A 26 -0.39 13.58 13.81
N GLN A 27 0.93 13.53 13.63
CA GLN A 27 1.87 14.27 14.48
C GLN A 27 1.76 15.79 14.28
N ALA A 28 1.46 16.25 13.07
CA ALA A 28 1.18 17.66 12.81
C ALA A 28 -0.09 18.16 13.51
N LEU A 29 -1.10 17.30 13.66
CA LEU A 29 -2.36 17.62 14.35
C LEU A 29 -2.24 17.51 15.88
N SER A 30 -1.45 16.56 16.39
CA SER A 30 -1.24 16.31 17.82
C SER A 30 0.23 15.94 18.05
N PRO A 31 1.11 16.91 18.38
CA PRO A 31 2.53 16.67 18.60
C PRO A 31 2.84 15.68 19.73
N GLU A 32 1.92 15.52 20.69
CA GLU A 32 2.02 14.59 21.82
C GLU A 32 1.58 13.16 21.50
N ILE A 33 1.06 12.89 20.29
CA ILE A 33 0.64 11.56 19.88
C ILE A 33 1.84 10.60 19.87
N HIS A 34 1.63 9.40 20.42
CA HIS A 34 2.64 8.35 20.40
C HIS A 34 2.38 7.44 19.21
N LEU A 35 3.36 7.36 18.32
CA LEU A 35 3.30 6.55 17.10
C LEU A 35 4.29 5.40 17.19
N SER A 36 3.79 4.20 16.91
CA SER A 36 4.55 2.97 16.81
C SER A 36 4.04 2.21 15.59
N GLY A 37 4.74 1.18 15.12
CA GLY A 37 4.25 0.49 13.95
C GLY A 37 5.09 -0.65 13.42
N ILE A 38 4.48 -1.36 12.48
CA ILE A 38 5.11 -2.36 11.63
C ILE A 38 5.12 -1.81 10.21
N GLY A 39 6.29 -1.73 9.60
CA GLY A 39 6.47 -1.18 8.26
C GLY A 39 7.90 -1.34 7.78
N GLY A 40 8.16 -0.72 6.64
CA GLY A 40 9.43 -0.78 5.94
C GLY A 40 10.27 0.48 6.11
N GLY A 41 10.99 0.83 5.05
CA GLY A 41 11.94 1.95 5.06
C GLY A 41 11.29 3.32 5.20
N GLU A 42 10.03 3.52 4.82
CA GLU A 42 9.35 4.82 4.93
C GLU A 42 9.01 5.15 6.39
N LEU A 43 8.44 4.21 7.15
CA LEU A 43 8.24 4.41 8.59
C LEU A 43 9.57 4.56 9.35
N ALA A 44 10.61 3.82 8.94
CA ALA A 44 11.93 3.93 9.54
C ALA A 44 12.54 5.33 9.39
N LYS A 45 12.27 6.05 8.29
CA LYS A 45 12.77 7.44 8.07
C LYS A 45 12.27 8.43 9.12
N ILE A 46 11.12 8.17 9.73
CA ILE A 46 10.52 9.02 10.79
C ILE A 46 10.72 8.43 12.19
N GLY A 47 11.64 7.46 12.34
CA GLY A 47 12.00 6.87 13.62
C GLY A 47 11.09 5.74 14.12
N ILE A 48 10.12 5.30 13.32
CA ILE A 48 9.27 4.15 13.66
C ILE A 48 9.96 2.87 13.19
N VAL A 49 10.59 2.18 14.13
CA VAL A 49 11.31 0.92 13.87
C VAL A 49 10.35 -0.26 14.00
N SER A 50 10.28 -1.10 12.96
CA SER A 50 9.41 -2.27 12.98
C SER A 50 9.90 -3.33 13.98
N PRO A 51 9.04 -3.86 14.86
CA PRO A 51 9.40 -4.91 15.81
C PRO A 51 9.51 -6.31 15.20
N ILE A 52 9.10 -6.48 13.93
CA ILE A 52 9.15 -7.76 13.22
C ILE A 52 9.64 -7.54 11.79
N ASP A 53 10.29 -8.55 11.20
CA ASP A 53 10.68 -8.50 9.79
C ASP A 53 9.49 -8.85 8.88
N ILE A 54 9.05 -7.87 8.10
CA ILE A 54 7.97 -8.00 7.11
C ILE A 54 8.47 -8.11 5.66
N ALA A 55 9.79 -8.13 5.42
CA ALA A 55 10.34 -8.30 4.07
C ALA A 55 9.77 -9.53 3.34
N PRO A 56 9.50 -10.68 4.00
CA PRO A 56 8.85 -11.80 3.35
C PRO A 56 7.48 -11.46 2.75
N LEU A 57 6.71 -10.52 3.33
CA LEU A 57 5.39 -10.12 2.82
C LEU A 57 5.48 -9.26 1.56
N SER A 58 6.47 -8.37 1.49
CA SER A 58 6.69 -7.47 0.34
C SER A 58 7.02 -8.21 -0.96
N ILE A 59 7.59 -9.41 -0.85
CA ILE A 59 7.98 -10.26 -1.99
C ILE A 59 6.77 -11.04 -2.52
N LEU A 60 5.78 -11.30 -1.67
CA LEU A 60 4.62 -12.14 -1.94
C LEU A 60 3.53 -11.34 -2.65
N GLY A 61 3.61 -11.27 -3.98
CA GLY A 61 2.53 -10.73 -4.80
C GLY A 61 1.20 -11.46 -4.61
N LEU A 62 0.12 -10.87 -5.13
CA LEU A 62 -1.29 -11.30 -5.06
C LEU A 62 -1.57 -12.79 -5.41
N PHE A 63 -0.61 -13.51 -6.00
CA PHE A 63 -0.78 -14.86 -6.55
C PHE A 63 0.10 -15.96 -5.93
N GLU A 64 1.02 -15.67 -5.00
CA GLU A 64 1.84 -16.73 -4.33
C GLU A 64 1.19 -17.27 -3.02
N GLY A 65 -0.12 -17.06 -2.88
CA GLY A 65 -0.84 -17.15 -1.61
C GLY A 65 -0.91 -18.53 -0.92
N LEU A 66 -0.60 -19.64 -1.61
CA LEU A 66 -0.65 -20.98 -1.00
C LEU A 66 0.66 -21.37 -0.29
N LYS A 67 1.83 -21.15 -0.93
CA LYS A 67 3.13 -21.45 -0.31
C LYS A 67 3.45 -20.50 0.85
N ALA A 68 2.91 -19.29 0.80
CA ALA A 68 3.12 -18.25 1.79
C ALA A 68 2.14 -18.24 2.96
N TYR A 69 1.07 -19.04 2.91
CA TYR A 69 0.00 -18.97 3.92
C TYR A 69 0.54 -19.14 5.35
N GLY A 70 1.42 -20.12 5.57
CA GLY A 70 2.03 -20.36 6.88
C GLY A 70 2.86 -19.18 7.37
N THR A 71 3.65 -18.55 6.49
CA THR A 71 4.43 -17.35 6.81
C THR A 71 3.51 -16.17 7.14
N VAL A 72 2.46 -15.94 6.35
CA VAL A 72 1.49 -14.87 6.59
C VAL A 72 0.78 -15.04 7.93
N VAL A 73 0.41 -16.29 8.28
CA VAL A 73 -0.22 -16.60 9.57
C VAL A 73 0.74 -16.29 10.72
N LYS A 74 1.98 -16.80 10.67
CA LYS A 74 3.00 -16.55 11.70
C LYS A 74 3.28 -15.05 11.88
N LEU A 75 3.44 -14.32 10.78
CA LEU A 75 3.67 -12.88 10.83
C LEU A 75 2.46 -12.12 11.34
N ALA A 76 1.23 -12.56 11.04
CA ALA A 76 0.03 -11.95 11.58
C ALA A 76 -0.10 -12.17 13.11
N ASP A 77 0.31 -13.35 13.60
CA ASP A 77 0.38 -13.64 15.04
C ASP A 77 1.42 -12.75 15.73
N ALA A 78 2.63 -12.65 15.17
CA ALA A 78 3.69 -11.80 15.69
C ALA A 78 3.32 -10.30 15.65
N ALA A 79 2.65 -9.86 14.58
CA ALA A 79 2.16 -8.49 14.47
C ALA A 79 1.11 -8.17 15.55
N ALA A 80 0.17 -9.09 15.77
CA ALA A 80 -0.79 -8.95 16.84
C ALA A 80 -0.13 -9.00 18.23
N ASP A 81 0.93 -9.78 18.44
CA ASP A 81 1.68 -9.80 19.71
C ASP A 81 2.33 -8.44 19.97
N ALA A 82 2.98 -7.86 18.95
CA ALA A 82 3.59 -6.55 19.02
C ALA A 82 2.57 -5.44 19.30
N ILE A 83 1.41 -5.47 18.63
CA ILE A 83 0.31 -4.51 18.86
C ILE A 83 -0.18 -4.60 20.30
N ILE A 84 -0.42 -5.81 20.81
CA ILE A 84 -0.93 -5.99 22.18
C ILE A 84 0.10 -5.54 23.22
N ALA A 85 1.38 -5.80 22.99
CA ALA A 85 2.47 -5.35 23.86
C ALA A 85 2.59 -3.81 23.91
N ASP A 86 2.36 -3.12 22.78
CA ASP A 86 2.43 -1.67 22.68
C ASP A 86 1.24 -0.94 23.35
N LYS A 87 0.12 -1.66 23.56
CA LYS A 87 -1.12 -1.15 24.17
C LYS A 87 -1.63 0.15 23.51
N PRO A 88 -1.84 0.17 22.18
CA PRO A 88 -2.35 1.35 21.51
C PRO A 88 -3.86 1.55 21.79
N ASP A 89 -4.32 2.79 21.68
CA ASP A 89 -5.75 3.10 21.68
C ASP A 89 -6.39 2.72 20.33
N ALA A 90 -5.62 2.88 19.24
CA ALA A 90 -6.05 2.54 17.89
C ALA A 90 -4.93 1.93 17.02
N VAL A 91 -5.33 1.08 16.07
CA VAL A 91 -4.46 0.48 15.06
C VAL A 91 -4.94 0.89 13.68
N VAL A 92 -4.03 1.41 12.85
CA VAL A 92 -4.29 1.74 11.45
C VAL A 92 -3.68 0.67 10.55
N LEU A 93 -4.55 -0.11 9.92
CA LEU A 93 -4.21 -1.22 9.04
C LEU A 93 -4.21 -0.75 7.58
N VAL A 94 -3.03 -0.60 6.98
CA VAL A 94 -2.86 0.10 5.70
C VAL A 94 -2.91 -0.86 4.49
N ASP A 95 -3.82 -0.59 3.55
CA ASP A 95 -3.94 -1.21 2.22
C ASP A 95 -4.15 -2.73 2.18
N SER A 96 -3.07 -3.53 2.14
CA SER A 96 -3.07 -4.97 1.82
C SER A 96 -4.18 -5.80 2.52
N TRP A 97 -5.05 -6.46 1.76
CA TRP A 97 -6.20 -7.21 2.29
C TRP A 97 -5.81 -8.40 3.19
N GLY A 98 -5.08 -9.37 2.65
CA GLY A 98 -4.96 -10.69 3.25
C GLY A 98 -4.24 -10.73 4.59
N PHE A 99 -3.14 -9.97 4.71
CA PHE A 99 -2.39 -9.85 5.96
C PHE A 99 -3.14 -8.98 6.98
N MET A 100 -3.62 -7.80 6.58
CA MET A 100 -4.30 -6.88 7.50
C MET A 100 -5.57 -7.46 8.10
N LEU A 101 -6.37 -8.20 7.33
CA LEU A 101 -7.55 -8.88 7.88
C LEU A 101 -7.16 -9.89 8.97
N ARG A 102 -6.08 -10.65 8.77
CA ARG A 102 -5.62 -11.65 9.76
C ARG A 102 -5.10 -11.00 11.03
N VAL A 103 -4.40 -9.86 10.89
CA VAL A 103 -3.98 -9.04 12.03
C VAL A 103 -5.21 -8.51 12.78
N ALA A 104 -6.17 -7.91 12.08
CA ALA A 104 -7.41 -7.39 12.68
C ALA A 104 -8.15 -8.45 13.50
N GLN A 105 -8.35 -9.64 12.92
CA GLN A 105 -9.02 -10.76 13.59
C GLN A 105 -8.30 -11.20 14.87
N ARG A 106 -6.96 -11.28 14.85
CA ARG A 106 -6.16 -11.65 16.02
C ARG A 106 -6.19 -10.59 17.10
N VAL A 107 -6.05 -9.32 16.72
CA VAL A 107 -6.15 -8.20 17.67
C VAL A 107 -7.53 -8.19 18.31
N ARG A 108 -8.61 -8.34 17.54
CA ARG A 108 -9.98 -8.38 18.07
C ARG A 108 -10.19 -9.48 19.11
N VAL A 109 -9.63 -10.67 18.88
CA VAL A 109 -9.72 -11.79 19.83
C VAL A 109 -8.92 -11.50 21.12
N ARG A 110 -7.77 -10.85 21.00
CA ARG A 110 -6.85 -10.63 22.13
C ARG A 110 -7.21 -9.39 22.96
N ASN A 111 -7.70 -8.34 22.31
CA ASN A 111 -8.17 -7.12 22.95
C ASN A 111 -9.22 -6.42 22.09
N PRO A 112 -10.52 -6.58 22.39
CA PRO A 112 -11.59 -5.96 21.61
C PRO A 112 -11.73 -4.45 21.81
N GLU A 113 -11.10 -3.87 22.84
CA GLU A 113 -11.17 -2.43 23.15
C GLU A 113 -10.33 -1.58 22.20
N ILE A 114 -9.28 -2.16 21.60
CA ILE A 114 -8.43 -1.47 20.62
C ILE A 114 -9.26 -1.15 19.38
N LYS A 115 -9.28 0.13 18.99
CA LYS A 115 -9.97 0.56 17.77
C LYS A 115 -9.18 0.14 16.54
N LEU A 116 -9.81 -0.58 15.63
CA LEU A 116 -9.21 -1.05 14.40
C LEU A 116 -9.73 -0.22 13.23
N ILE A 117 -8.83 0.47 12.55
CA ILE A 117 -9.15 1.33 11.41
C ILE A 117 -8.50 0.72 10.18
N LYS A 118 -9.28 0.44 9.14
CA LYS A 118 -8.73 0.08 7.83
C LYS A 118 -8.49 1.35 7.03
N LEU A 119 -7.24 1.61 6.67
CA LEU A 119 -6.88 2.66 5.71
C LEU A 119 -6.69 2.01 4.35
N VAL A 120 -7.49 2.43 3.36
CA VAL A 120 -7.67 1.79 2.05
C VAL A 120 -8.26 0.39 2.16
N GLY A 121 -9.50 0.24 1.68
CA GLY A 121 -10.24 -1.02 1.70
C GLY A 121 -9.90 -1.91 0.50
N PRO A 122 -10.27 -3.20 0.55
CA PRO A 122 -10.21 -4.05 -0.63
C PRO A 122 -11.12 -3.49 -1.73
N GLN A 123 -10.69 -3.64 -2.99
CA GLN A 123 -11.48 -3.24 -4.16
C GLN A 123 -12.64 -4.21 -4.40
N VAL A 124 -13.66 -4.18 -3.55
CA VAL A 124 -14.77 -5.15 -3.55
C VAL A 124 -15.65 -5.04 -4.78
N TRP A 125 -15.72 -3.86 -5.41
CA TRP A 125 -16.43 -3.62 -6.67
C TRP A 125 -15.81 -4.35 -7.86
N ALA A 126 -14.48 -4.54 -7.85
CA ALA A 126 -13.74 -5.21 -8.93
C ALA A 126 -13.42 -6.68 -8.59
N THR A 127 -13.76 -7.14 -7.39
CA THR A 127 -13.34 -8.46 -6.89
C THR A 127 -14.48 -9.23 -6.22
N ARG A 128 -14.34 -9.57 -4.94
CA ARG A 128 -15.26 -10.44 -4.19
C ARG A 128 -16.09 -9.59 -3.23
N ALA A 129 -17.33 -9.28 -3.58
CA ALA A 129 -18.24 -8.44 -2.77
C ALA A 129 -18.36 -8.90 -1.30
N GLY A 130 -18.33 -10.22 -1.04
CA GLY A 130 -18.38 -10.78 0.32
C GLY A 130 -17.24 -10.35 1.26
N ARG A 131 -16.14 -9.79 0.71
CA ARG A 131 -15.07 -9.19 1.51
C ARG A 131 -15.54 -7.96 2.29
N ALA A 132 -16.57 -7.25 1.81
CA ALA A 132 -17.10 -6.09 2.53
C ALA A 132 -17.68 -6.50 3.90
N LYS A 133 -18.52 -7.53 3.93
CA LYS A 133 -19.02 -8.15 5.18
C LYS A 133 -17.88 -8.60 6.09
N THR A 134 -16.89 -9.27 5.51
CA THR A 134 -15.74 -9.81 6.27
C THR A 134 -14.92 -8.69 6.91
N LEU A 135 -14.72 -7.57 6.21
CA LEU A 135 -14.04 -6.41 6.74
C LEU A 135 -14.86 -5.75 7.85
N ALA A 136 -16.15 -5.53 7.61
CA ALA A 136 -17.08 -4.91 8.56
C ALA A 136 -17.14 -5.63 9.92
N GLN A 137 -16.92 -6.95 9.92
CA GLN A 137 -16.85 -7.75 11.15
C GLN A 137 -15.49 -7.66 11.87
N ALA A 138 -14.44 -7.19 11.20
CA ALA A 138 -13.08 -7.20 11.72
C ALA A 138 -12.62 -5.82 12.21
N VAL A 139 -13.10 -4.73 11.61
CA VAL A 139 -12.64 -3.36 11.91
C VAL A 139 -13.79 -2.46 12.34
N ASP A 140 -13.46 -1.36 13.03
CA ASP A 140 -14.43 -0.38 13.54
C ASP A 140 -14.69 0.76 12.55
N HIS A 141 -13.74 1.04 11.65
CA HIS A 141 -13.86 2.12 10.66
C HIS A 141 -13.09 1.80 9.39
N LEU A 142 -13.58 2.28 8.24
CA LEU A 142 -12.88 2.26 6.97
C LEU A 142 -12.64 3.68 6.46
N ILE A 143 -11.40 3.99 6.11
CA ILE A 143 -11.04 5.19 5.36
C ILE A 143 -10.71 4.74 3.93
N CYS A 144 -11.60 5.02 2.98
CA CYS A 144 -11.50 4.58 1.59
C CYS A 144 -11.13 5.74 0.64
N ILE A 145 -10.76 5.38 -0.60
CA ILE A 145 -10.24 6.35 -1.56
C ILE A 145 -11.37 7.02 -2.34
N HIS A 146 -12.38 6.26 -2.74
CA HIS A 146 -13.42 6.73 -3.66
C HIS A 146 -14.82 6.67 -3.03
N HIS A 147 -15.66 7.65 -3.36
CA HIS A 147 -17.07 7.66 -2.93
C HIS A 147 -17.85 6.42 -3.40
N MET A 148 -17.50 5.86 -4.56
CA MET A 148 -18.14 4.64 -5.06
C MET A 148 -17.92 3.40 -4.18
N GLU A 149 -16.99 3.44 -3.22
CA GLU A 149 -16.71 2.33 -2.31
C GLU A 149 -17.76 2.25 -1.19
N VAL A 150 -18.30 3.39 -0.77
CA VAL A 150 -19.19 3.53 0.40
C VAL A 150 -20.40 2.58 0.33
N PRO A 151 -21.17 2.51 -0.79
CA PRO A 151 -22.37 1.66 -0.85
C PRO A 151 -22.11 0.16 -0.69
N TYR A 152 -20.86 -0.30 -0.84
CA TYR A 152 -20.52 -1.71 -0.63
C TYR A 152 -20.41 -2.10 0.85
N TYR A 153 -20.18 -1.13 1.74
CA TYR A 153 -19.97 -1.36 3.17
C TYR A 153 -21.16 -0.93 4.03
N GLU A 154 -21.96 0.03 3.56
CA GLU A 154 -23.19 0.49 4.24
C GLU A 154 -24.13 -0.65 4.68
N PRO A 155 -24.40 -1.70 3.86
CA PRO A 155 -25.30 -2.78 4.26
C PRO A 155 -24.80 -3.61 5.45
N PHE A 156 -23.51 -3.50 5.79
CA PHE A 156 -22.88 -4.20 6.90
C PHE A 156 -22.64 -3.28 8.10
N GLY A 157 -23.11 -2.04 8.06
CA GLY A 157 -23.03 -1.08 9.16
C GLY A 157 -21.62 -0.61 9.49
N LEU A 158 -20.65 -0.81 8.59
CA LEU A 158 -19.27 -0.33 8.78
C LEU A 158 -19.22 1.18 8.50
N PRO A 159 -18.83 2.03 9.47
CA PRO A 159 -18.60 3.44 9.21
C PRO A 159 -17.48 3.66 8.18
N VAL A 160 -17.73 4.53 7.21
CA VAL A 160 -16.78 4.82 6.12
C VAL A 160 -16.54 6.32 5.99
N THR A 161 -15.26 6.70 5.92
CA THR A 161 -14.81 8.04 5.50
C THR A 161 -14.14 7.94 4.14
N VAL A 162 -14.40 8.90 3.26
CA VAL A 162 -13.72 9.00 1.96
C VAL A 162 -12.62 10.06 2.08
N MET A 163 -11.37 9.67 1.87
CA MET A 163 -10.21 10.59 1.94
C MET A 163 -9.78 11.15 0.58
N GLY A 164 -10.29 10.60 -0.53
CA GLY A 164 -9.77 10.88 -1.86
C GLY A 164 -8.53 10.06 -2.19
N ASN A 165 -7.95 10.26 -3.38
CA ASN A 165 -6.79 9.51 -3.85
C ASN A 165 -5.47 10.18 -3.42
N PRO A 166 -4.66 9.54 -2.55
CA PRO A 166 -3.37 10.09 -2.11
C PRO A 166 -2.40 10.34 -3.27
N ALA A 167 -2.59 9.70 -4.43
CA ALA A 167 -1.79 9.98 -5.61
C ALA A 167 -1.90 11.46 -6.05
N LEU A 168 -3.05 12.11 -5.85
CA LEU A 168 -3.27 13.49 -6.27
C LEU A 168 -2.50 14.52 -5.45
N SER A 169 -2.17 14.21 -4.19
CA SER A 169 -1.32 15.08 -3.35
C SER A 169 0.17 14.85 -3.59
N ARG A 170 0.54 13.72 -4.21
CA ARG A 170 1.93 13.36 -4.53
C ARG A 170 2.38 13.84 -5.92
N THR A 171 1.45 14.26 -6.76
CA THR A 171 1.76 14.69 -8.13
C THR A 171 2.35 16.10 -8.14
N GLU A 172 3.66 16.18 -8.33
CA GLU A 172 4.27 17.36 -8.91
C GLU A 172 4.05 17.36 -10.41
N LYS A 173 3.74 18.52 -10.99
CA LYS A 173 3.59 18.64 -12.44
C LYS A 173 4.97 18.45 -13.09
N GLY A 174 5.12 17.36 -13.85
CA GLY A 174 6.36 17.12 -14.59
C GLY A 174 6.62 18.21 -15.65
N ASP A 175 7.90 18.52 -15.87
CA ASP A 175 8.33 19.44 -16.91
C ASP A 175 8.77 18.66 -18.17
N ARG A 176 7.93 18.77 -19.21
CA ARG A 176 8.18 18.11 -20.51
C ARG A 176 9.49 18.58 -21.14
N ALA A 177 9.80 19.88 -21.09
CA ALA A 177 10.99 20.43 -21.74
C ALA A 177 12.26 19.94 -21.05
N VAL A 178 12.26 19.89 -19.72
CA VAL A 178 13.40 19.40 -18.92
C VAL A 178 13.70 17.93 -19.24
N ILE A 179 12.69 17.06 -19.23
CA ILE A 179 12.91 15.63 -19.52
C ILE A 179 13.37 15.42 -20.96
N ARG A 180 12.78 16.12 -21.93
CA ARG A 180 13.19 16.02 -23.33
C ARG A 180 14.63 16.49 -23.53
N THR A 181 15.01 17.63 -22.95
CA THR A 181 16.38 18.15 -22.99
C THR A 181 17.37 17.15 -22.39
N ARG A 182 17.06 16.60 -21.21
CA ARG A 182 17.90 15.60 -20.54
C ARG A 182 18.08 14.31 -21.37
N LEU A 183 17.08 13.96 -22.17
CA LEU A 183 17.11 12.80 -23.06
C LEU A 183 17.63 13.14 -24.47
N GLY A 184 18.01 14.39 -24.74
CA GLY A 184 18.45 14.83 -26.06
C GLY A 184 17.36 14.85 -27.13
N LEU A 185 16.09 14.98 -26.71
CA LEU A 185 14.91 14.95 -27.58
C LEU A 185 14.45 16.36 -27.94
N THR A 186 14.10 16.56 -29.20
CA THR A 186 13.39 17.72 -29.73
C THR A 186 11.88 17.60 -29.46
N ASP A 187 11.09 18.62 -29.81
CA ASP A 187 9.63 18.59 -29.64
C ASP A 187 8.90 17.63 -30.59
N ASP A 188 9.54 17.28 -31.71
CA ASP A 188 9.00 16.38 -32.74
C ASP A 188 9.29 14.90 -32.43
N ASP A 189 10.28 14.61 -31.58
CA ASP A 189 10.66 13.24 -31.25
C ASP A 189 9.55 12.50 -30.48
N GLN A 190 9.30 11.24 -30.84
CA GLN A 190 8.36 10.42 -30.09
C GLN A 190 9.08 9.72 -28.93
N LEU A 191 8.45 9.73 -27.75
CA LEU A 191 8.92 9.06 -26.55
C LEU A 191 7.86 8.09 -26.04
N LEU A 192 8.24 6.81 -25.92
CA LEU A 192 7.43 5.76 -25.30
C LEU A 192 8.00 5.42 -23.93
N LEU A 193 7.21 5.63 -22.88
CA LEU A 193 7.54 5.19 -21.52
C LEU A 193 6.96 3.79 -21.28
N VAL A 194 7.82 2.84 -20.93
CA VAL A 194 7.46 1.47 -20.58
C VAL A 194 7.67 1.28 -19.07
N LEU A 195 6.59 0.96 -18.36
CA LEU A 195 6.57 0.72 -16.92
C LEU A 195 6.37 -0.79 -16.67
N PRO A 196 7.44 -1.59 -16.62
CA PRO A 196 7.35 -3.07 -16.61
C PRO A 196 6.81 -3.65 -15.30
N GLY A 197 6.71 -2.83 -14.25
CA GLY A 197 6.18 -3.19 -12.96
C GLY A 197 7.12 -2.85 -11.80
N SER A 198 6.62 -3.10 -10.59
CA SER A 198 7.34 -2.91 -9.34
C SER A 198 7.65 -4.21 -8.61
N ARG A 199 7.09 -5.33 -9.07
CA ARG A 199 7.22 -6.64 -8.41
C ARG A 199 7.92 -7.66 -9.30
N PRO A 200 8.70 -8.60 -8.75
CA PRO A 200 9.35 -9.65 -9.54
C PRO A 200 8.38 -10.44 -10.41
N SER A 201 7.16 -10.67 -9.92
CA SER A 201 6.14 -11.40 -10.67
C SER A 201 5.54 -10.62 -11.85
N GLU A 202 5.56 -9.28 -11.80
CA GLU A 202 5.16 -8.40 -12.91
C GLU A 202 6.28 -8.40 -13.96
N ILE A 203 7.54 -8.28 -13.52
CA ILE A 203 8.71 -8.43 -14.39
C ILE A 203 8.72 -9.78 -15.12
N LYS A 204 8.34 -10.87 -14.44
CA LYS A 204 8.32 -12.20 -15.06
C LYS A 204 7.16 -12.41 -16.03
N ARG A 205 6.01 -11.77 -15.82
CA ARG A 205 4.74 -12.13 -16.51
C ARG A 205 4.16 -11.05 -17.41
N VAL A 206 4.45 -9.78 -17.14
CA VAL A 206 3.88 -8.62 -17.85
C VAL A 206 4.97 -7.90 -18.65
N ALA A 207 6.18 -7.77 -18.10
CA ALA A 207 7.26 -7.08 -18.78
C ALA A 207 7.64 -7.69 -20.15
N PRO A 208 7.63 -9.02 -20.38
CA PRO A 208 7.93 -9.58 -21.70
C PRO A 208 7.02 -9.01 -22.80
N ASP A 209 5.71 -9.00 -22.57
CA ASP A 209 4.73 -8.49 -23.53
C ASP A 209 4.88 -6.98 -23.75
N LEU A 210 5.14 -6.21 -22.69
CA LEU A 210 5.39 -4.77 -22.80
C LEU A 210 6.67 -4.44 -23.58
N VAL A 211 7.72 -5.24 -23.40
CA VAL A 211 8.98 -5.09 -24.12
C VAL A 211 8.83 -5.50 -25.58
N GLU A 212 8.09 -6.57 -25.87
CA GLU A 212 7.78 -6.99 -27.24
C GLU A 212 6.99 -5.92 -27.98
N ALA A 213 5.94 -5.36 -27.36
CA ALA A 213 5.18 -4.27 -27.94
C ALA A 213 6.06 -3.04 -28.23
N ALA A 214 6.93 -2.66 -27.29
CA ALA A 214 7.85 -1.55 -27.50
C ALA A 214 8.88 -1.82 -28.61
N TRP A 215 9.32 -3.08 -28.75
CA TRP A 215 10.24 -3.51 -29.80
C TRP A 215 9.57 -3.44 -31.19
N LEU A 216 8.34 -3.92 -31.32
CA LEU A 216 7.55 -3.80 -32.54
C LEU A 216 7.39 -2.34 -32.97
N MET A 217 6.97 -1.46 -32.05
CA MET A 217 6.83 -0.02 -32.32
C MET A 217 8.16 0.64 -32.74
N LYS A 218 9.28 0.24 -32.12
CA LYS A 218 10.61 0.73 -32.47
C LYS A 218 11.09 0.22 -33.83
N SER A 219 10.68 -0.99 -34.22
CA SER A 219 11.01 -1.55 -35.53
C SER A 219 10.29 -0.84 -36.67
N GLU A 220 9.03 -0.43 -36.45
CA GLU A 220 8.24 0.35 -37.40
C GLU A 220 8.68 1.81 -37.47
N ASN A 221 9.08 2.39 -36.33
CA ASN A 221 9.64 3.73 -36.25
C ASN A 221 11.03 3.71 -35.59
N PRO A 222 12.12 3.60 -36.38
CA PRO A 222 13.48 3.63 -35.85
C PRO A 222 13.84 4.90 -35.09
N ALA A 223 13.12 6.01 -35.28
CA ALA A 223 13.33 7.27 -34.55
C ALA A 223 12.63 7.29 -33.17
N LEU A 224 11.72 6.36 -32.87
CA LEU A 224 11.02 6.31 -31.58
C LEU A 224 12.00 6.13 -30.43
N THR A 225 12.01 7.01 -29.44
CA THR A 225 12.78 6.79 -28.21
C THR A 225 11.97 5.96 -27.24
N VAL A 226 12.55 4.86 -26.74
CA VAL A 226 11.90 3.99 -25.74
C VAL A 226 12.62 4.15 -24.41
N MET A 227 11.89 4.49 -23.36
CA MET A 227 12.39 4.57 -21.99
C MET A 227 11.74 3.48 -21.15
N LEU A 228 12.55 2.54 -20.66
CA LEU A 228 12.12 1.51 -19.72
C LEU A 228 12.39 1.99 -18.28
N ALA A 229 11.37 2.04 -17.43
CA ALA A 229 11.49 2.51 -16.06
C ALA A 229 10.93 1.49 -15.04
N PRO A 230 11.67 0.40 -14.76
CA PRO A 230 11.33 -0.51 -13.67
C PRO A 230 11.44 0.18 -12.30
N ALA A 231 10.61 -0.23 -11.34
CA ALA A 231 10.73 0.25 -9.97
C ALA A 231 12.07 -0.18 -9.36
N PRO A 232 12.67 0.61 -8.44
CA PRO A 232 13.96 0.30 -7.83
C PRO A 232 14.08 -1.11 -7.25
N ALA A 233 13.00 -1.65 -6.69
CA ALA A 233 12.95 -2.97 -6.06
C ALA A 233 13.22 -4.15 -7.02
N VAL A 234 13.20 -3.92 -8.34
CA VAL A 234 13.31 -4.98 -9.36
C VAL A 234 14.37 -4.67 -10.45
N ARG A 235 15.30 -3.75 -10.18
CA ARG A 235 16.34 -3.30 -11.14
C ARG A 235 17.57 -4.22 -11.28
N ALA A 236 17.48 -5.48 -10.87
CA ALA A 236 18.62 -6.41 -10.85
C ALA A 236 19.15 -6.72 -12.26
#